data_AF-U2JV91-F1
#
_entry.id   AF-U2JV91-F1
#
_cell.length_a   1.000
_cell.length_b   1.000
_cell.length_c   1.000
_cell.angle_alpha   90.00
_cell.angle_beta   90.00
_cell.angle_gamma   90.00
#
_symmetry.space_group_name_H-M   'P 1'
#
loop_
_entity.id
_entity.type
_entity.pdbx_description
1 polymer ?
#
loop_
_entity_poly.entity_id
_entity_poly.type
_entity_poly.pdbx_seq_one_letter_code
_entity_poly.pdbx_strand_id
1 'polypeptide(L)'
;MLEDNGYEIKILNTINFKKSMKYNPFAYIRSEKDILKLVQTIIANTKGEGEKAGDDFWVKAEKLYYTALIGYIFYEAPREEKNFATLLDMIDASEVRKDDETYMNPIDRLFEALEKKEPTHFAVKQYRKYKLAAGVIE
;
A
#
# COMPACT_ATOMS: atom_id res chain seq x y z
N MET A 1 -27.10 27.01 5.52
CA MET A 1 -27.47 26.36 6.80
C MET A 1 -26.27 25.74 7.51
N LEU A 2 -25.42 24.90 6.92
CA LEU A 2 -24.23 24.37 7.62
C LEU A 2 -23.08 25.39 7.69
N GLU A 3 -22.76 26.07 6.59
CA GLU A 3 -21.79 27.18 6.57
C GLU A 3 -22.18 28.30 7.52
N ASP A 4 -23.46 28.70 7.51
CA ASP A 4 -24.00 29.75 8.39
C ASP A 4 -23.92 29.41 9.90
N ASN A 5 -23.75 28.13 10.24
CA ASN A 5 -23.53 27.66 11.61
C ASN A 5 -22.05 27.43 11.94
N GLY A 6 -21.12 27.93 11.10
CA GLY A 6 -19.68 27.90 11.35
C GLY A 6 -18.97 26.58 11.01
N TYR A 7 -19.64 25.66 10.31
CA TYR A 7 -19.01 24.40 9.88
C TYR A 7 -18.18 24.60 8.61
N GLU A 8 -17.00 23.98 8.58
CA GLU A 8 -16.22 23.84 7.36
C GLU A 8 -16.77 22.66 6.52
N ILE A 9 -17.37 22.97 5.37
CA ILE A 9 -17.91 21.94 4.47
C ILE A 9 -16.78 21.34 3.64
N LYS A 10 -16.65 20.01 3.66
CA LYS A 10 -15.78 19.24 2.77
C LYS A 10 -16.61 18.44 1.76
N ILE A 11 -16.24 18.51 0.48
CA ILE A 11 -16.97 17.84 -0.61
C ILE A 11 -16.08 16.78 -1.25
N LEU A 12 -16.51 15.52 -1.18
CA LEU A 12 -15.97 14.42 -1.97
C LEU A 12 -16.94 14.11 -3.11
N ASN A 13 -16.57 14.47 -4.33
CA ASN A 13 -17.34 14.17 -5.52
C ASN A 13 -16.64 13.06 -6.33
N THR A 14 -17.26 11.88 -6.38
CA THR A 14 -16.76 10.69 -7.08
C THR A 14 -17.23 10.60 -8.54
N ILE A 15 -18.08 11.52 -9.00
CA ILE A 15 -18.57 11.60 -10.39
C ILE A 15 -17.79 12.67 -11.16
N ASN A 16 -17.69 13.89 -10.60
CA ASN A 16 -16.95 14.99 -11.18
C ASN A 16 -15.82 15.43 -10.25
N PHE A 17 -14.64 14.87 -10.48
CA PHE A 17 -13.43 15.16 -9.70
C PHE A 17 -12.99 16.62 -9.75
N LYS A 18 -13.37 17.40 -10.79
CA LYS A 18 -13.09 18.85 -10.84
C LYS A 18 -13.90 19.64 -9.81
N LYS A 19 -15.02 19.08 -9.33
CA LYS A 19 -15.87 19.64 -8.27
C LYS A 19 -15.67 18.92 -6.92
N SER A 20 -14.58 18.20 -6.77
CA SER A 20 -14.22 17.48 -5.54
C SER A 20 -13.08 18.21 -4.86
N MET A 21 -13.09 18.25 -3.53
CA MET A 21 -11.91 18.64 -2.75
C MET A 21 -10.82 17.55 -2.76
N LYS A 22 -11.10 16.42 -3.41
CA LYS A 22 -10.26 15.23 -3.53
C LYS A 22 -10.02 14.58 -2.17
N TYR A 23 -9.44 13.40 -2.19
CA TYR A 23 -9.09 12.65 -0.99
C TYR A 23 -7.80 11.89 -1.25
N ASN A 24 -6.88 11.95 -0.29
CA ASN A 24 -5.66 11.17 -0.31
C ASN A 24 -5.48 10.52 1.08
N PRO A 25 -5.59 9.19 1.21
CA PRO A 25 -5.52 8.53 2.52
C PRO A 25 -4.15 8.66 3.18
N PHE A 26 -3.06 8.80 2.42
CA PHE A 26 -1.72 9.01 2.98
C PHE A 26 -1.62 10.30 3.79
N ALA A 27 -2.45 11.32 3.49
CA ALA A 27 -2.51 12.55 4.28
C ALA A 27 -3.02 12.34 5.70
N TYR A 28 -3.62 11.18 6.00
CA TYR A 28 -4.23 10.83 7.28
C TYR A 28 -3.50 9.71 8.04
N ILE A 29 -2.45 9.12 7.47
CA ILE A 29 -1.62 8.14 8.15
C ILE A 29 -0.74 8.87 9.18
N ARG A 30 -0.74 8.40 10.43
CA ARG A 30 0.10 8.94 11.52
C ARG A 30 0.93 7.86 12.20
N SER A 31 0.63 6.59 11.95
CA SER A 31 1.25 5.45 12.62
C SER A 31 1.19 4.20 11.76
N GLU A 32 2.00 3.19 12.10
CA GLU A 32 1.92 1.85 11.51
C GLU A 32 0.51 1.25 11.61
N LYS A 33 -0.22 1.55 12.70
CA LYS A 33 -1.60 1.09 12.88
C LYS A 33 -2.52 1.65 11.80
N ASP A 34 -2.30 2.88 11.35
CA ASP A 34 -3.12 3.50 10.29
C ASP A 34 -2.78 2.92 8.91
N ILE A 35 -1.54 2.52 8.68
CA ILE A 35 -1.15 1.73 7.50
C ILE A 35 -1.94 0.42 7.48
N LEU A 36 -1.96 -0.33 8.59
CA LEU A 36 -2.68 -1.59 8.67
C LEU A 36 -4.20 -1.42 8.46
N LYS A 37 -4.80 -0.34 8.98
CA LYS A 37 -6.20 0.00 8.71
C LYS A 37 -6.43 0.26 7.22
N LEU A 38 -5.57 1.06 6.57
CA LEU A 38 -5.70 1.37 5.15
C LEU A 38 -5.61 0.10 4.29
N VAL A 39 -4.63 -0.76 4.56
CA VAL A 39 -4.48 -2.06 3.87
C VAL A 39 -5.74 -2.92 4.04
N GLN A 40 -6.27 -3.01 5.26
CA GLN A 40 -7.50 -3.77 5.51
C GLN A 40 -8.69 -3.18 4.77
N THR A 41 -8.81 -1.85 4.71
CA THR A 41 -9.86 -1.17 3.96
C THR A 41 -9.74 -1.46 2.46
N ILE A 42 -8.55 -1.42 1.87
CA ILE A 42 -8.33 -1.74 0.46
C ILE A 42 -8.80 -3.18 0.18
N ILE A 43 -8.22 -4.15 0.89
CA ILE A 43 -8.52 -5.57 0.69
C ILE A 43 -10.01 -5.88 0.91
N ALA A 44 -10.66 -5.25 1.90
CA ALA A 44 -12.09 -5.47 2.15
C ALA A 44 -12.98 -4.94 1.02
N ASN A 45 -12.56 -3.90 0.29
CA ASN A 45 -13.35 -3.27 -0.77
C ASN A 45 -12.98 -3.73 -2.19
N THR A 46 -11.95 -4.57 -2.34
CA THR A 46 -11.54 -5.17 -3.63
C THR A 46 -11.84 -6.67 -3.72
N LYS A 47 -12.40 -7.27 -2.67
CA LYS A 47 -12.90 -8.66 -2.71
C LYS A 47 -14.14 -8.79 -3.59
N GLY A 48 -14.23 -9.88 -4.34
CA GLY A 48 -15.42 -10.22 -5.11
C GLY A 48 -16.58 -10.65 -4.22
N GLU A 49 -17.82 -10.37 -4.63
CA GLU A 49 -19.01 -10.89 -3.94
C GLU A 49 -18.98 -12.43 -3.94
N GLY A 50 -18.99 -13.05 -2.76
CA GLY A 50 -19.05 -14.50 -2.60
C GLY A 50 -17.72 -15.21 -2.34
N GLU A 51 -16.58 -14.51 -2.36
CA GLU A 51 -15.32 -15.07 -1.86
C GLU A 51 -15.42 -15.26 -0.35
N LYS A 52 -15.33 -16.51 0.11
CA LYS A 52 -15.34 -16.80 1.55
C LYS A 52 -14.25 -15.99 2.23
N ALA A 53 -14.65 -15.16 3.19
CA ALA A 53 -13.77 -14.42 4.09
C ALA A 53 -13.04 -15.41 5.02
N GLY A 54 -12.14 -16.19 4.43
CA GLY A 54 -11.23 -17.08 5.11
C GLY A 54 -9.81 -16.54 5.01
N ASP A 55 -8.97 -17.00 5.92
CA ASP A 55 -7.57 -16.66 6.14
C ASP A 55 -6.66 -17.22 5.01
N ASP A 56 -7.08 -17.01 3.76
CA ASP A 56 -6.49 -17.57 2.54
C ASP A 56 -5.05 -17.07 2.38
N PHE A 57 -4.18 -17.97 1.92
CA PHE A 57 -2.76 -17.73 1.73
C PHE A 57 -2.53 -16.46 0.89
N TRP A 58 -3.32 -16.31 -0.18
CA TRP A 58 -3.26 -15.14 -1.08
C TRP A 58 -3.59 -13.83 -0.37
N VAL A 59 -4.62 -13.82 0.49
CA VAL A 59 -5.02 -12.62 1.26
C VAL A 59 -3.95 -12.24 2.28
N LYS A 60 -3.25 -13.23 2.87
CA LYS A 60 -2.12 -12.96 3.78
C LYS A 60 -0.93 -12.37 3.04
N ALA A 61 -0.58 -12.94 1.88
CA ALA A 61 0.50 -12.43 1.05
C ALA A 61 0.21 -11.00 0.57
N GLU A 62 -1.00 -10.75 0.06
CA GLU A 62 -1.47 -9.42 -0.37
C GLU A 62 -1.39 -8.41 0.79
N LYS A 63 -1.86 -8.79 1.98
CA LYS A 63 -1.80 -7.92 3.17
C LYS A 63 -0.37 -7.55 3.53
N LEU A 64 0.55 -8.52 3.57
CA LEU A 64 1.96 -8.26 3.88
C LEU A 64 2.59 -7.34 2.83
N TYR A 65 2.30 -7.61 1.56
CA TYR A 65 2.84 -6.86 0.44
C TYR A 65 2.34 -5.41 0.40
N TYR A 66 1.03 -5.17 0.49
CA TYR A 66 0.50 -3.79 0.57
C TYR A 66 0.98 -3.05 1.81
N THR A 67 1.12 -3.75 2.95
CA THR A 67 1.68 -3.11 4.16
C THR A 67 3.13 -2.66 3.93
N ALA A 68 3.92 -3.46 3.22
CA ALA A 68 5.28 -3.11 2.85
C ALA A 68 5.31 -1.89 1.91
N LEU A 69 4.55 -1.92 0.81
CA LEU A 69 4.53 -0.82 -0.17
C LEU A 69 4.03 0.49 0.43
N ILE A 70 2.90 0.47 1.13
CA ILE A 70 2.33 1.67 1.77
C ILE A 70 3.28 2.17 2.86
N GLY A 71 3.93 1.28 3.59
CA GLY A 71 4.99 1.63 4.54
C GLY A 71 6.16 2.33 3.86
N TYR A 72 6.65 1.80 2.74
CA TYR A 72 7.72 2.42 1.97
C TYR A 72 7.32 3.83 1.51
N ILE A 73 6.16 3.98 0.87
CA ILE A 73 5.66 5.27 0.39
C ILE A 73 5.50 6.25 1.56
N PHE A 74 4.96 5.80 2.69
CA PHE A 74 4.73 6.67 3.84
C PHE A 74 6.04 7.18 4.48
N TYR A 75 7.05 6.33 4.63
CA TYR A 75 8.30 6.68 5.31
C TYR A 75 9.37 7.28 4.38
N GLU A 76 9.56 6.72 3.19
CA GLU A 76 10.70 7.05 2.33
C GLU A 76 10.35 7.95 1.14
N ALA A 77 9.12 7.88 0.59
CA ALA A 77 8.77 8.67 -0.59
C ALA A 77 8.61 10.17 -0.27
N PRO A 78 8.88 11.07 -1.24
CA PRO A 78 8.60 12.50 -1.08
C PRO A 78 7.09 12.76 -1.03
N ARG A 79 6.68 13.91 -0.50
CA ARG A 79 5.27 14.20 -0.15
C ARG A 79 4.32 14.07 -1.34
N GLU A 80 4.75 14.48 -2.50
CA GLU A 80 4.03 14.44 -3.77
C GLU A 80 3.75 13.01 -4.25
N GLU A 81 4.61 12.06 -3.91
CA GLU A 81 4.49 10.63 -4.24
C GLU A 81 3.72 9.83 -3.18
N LYS A 82 3.31 10.45 -2.07
CA LYS A 82 2.48 9.80 -1.04
C LYS A 82 1.03 9.71 -1.48
N ASN A 83 0.73 8.91 -2.50
CA ASN A 83 -0.59 8.82 -3.11
C ASN A 83 -0.84 7.42 -3.72
N PHE A 84 -2.06 7.18 -4.20
CA PHE A 84 -2.43 5.89 -4.78
C PHE A 84 -1.86 5.61 -6.16
N ALA A 85 -1.54 6.63 -6.96
CA ALA A 85 -0.89 6.40 -8.25
C ALA A 85 0.48 5.76 -8.04
N THR A 86 1.28 6.28 -7.10
CA THR A 86 2.57 5.66 -6.74
C THR A 86 2.41 4.24 -6.21
N LEU A 87 1.37 3.95 -5.42
CA LEU A 87 1.09 2.59 -4.97
C LEU A 87 0.82 1.65 -6.16
N LEU A 88 0.01 2.08 -7.13
CA LEU A 88 -0.29 1.31 -8.34
C LEU A 88 0.95 1.11 -9.20
N ASP A 89 1.74 2.16 -9.41
CA ASP A 89 3.00 2.10 -10.16
C ASP A 89 3.97 1.08 -9.54
N MET A 90 4.05 1.01 -8.21
CA MET A 90 4.88 0.02 -7.52
C MET A 90 4.35 -1.42 -7.70
N ILE A 91 3.03 -1.60 -7.70
CA ILE A 91 2.41 -2.91 -7.94
C ILE A 91 2.70 -3.36 -9.38
N ASP A 92 2.51 -2.48 -10.35
CA ASP A 92 2.77 -2.77 -11.77
C ASP A 92 4.25 -3.09 -12.03
N ALA A 93 5.16 -2.42 -11.32
CA ALA A 93 6.60 -2.68 -11.39
C ALA A 93 7.03 -4.00 -10.72
N SER A 94 6.11 -4.74 -10.08
CA SER A 94 6.45 -5.97 -9.34
C SER A 94 6.31 -7.25 -10.17
N GLU A 95 6.94 -7.21 -11.34
CA GLU A 95 6.99 -8.34 -12.26
C GLU A 95 7.74 -9.53 -11.65
N VAL A 96 7.23 -10.74 -11.92
CA VAL A 96 7.89 -12.00 -11.59
C VAL A 96 8.17 -12.74 -12.90
N ARG A 97 9.42 -13.20 -13.08
CA ARG A 97 9.83 -13.99 -14.24
C ARG A 97 9.90 -15.46 -13.85
N LYS A 98 9.14 -16.32 -14.55
CA LYS A 98 9.09 -17.76 -14.26
C LYS A 98 10.39 -18.49 -14.62
N ASP A 99 11.14 -17.96 -15.58
CA ASP A 99 12.32 -18.63 -16.14
C ASP A 99 13.64 -18.13 -15.50
N ASP A 100 13.56 -17.17 -14.58
CA ASP A 100 14.72 -16.59 -13.90
C ASP A 100 14.36 -16.20 -12.46
N GLU A 101 14.57 -17.14 -11.54
CA GLU A 101 14.33 -16.94 -10.11
C GLU A 101 15.31 -15.93 -9.48
N THR A 102 16.41 -15.60 -10.17
CA THR A 102 17.38 -14.60 -9.72
C THR A 102 17.03 -13.18 -10.16
N TYR A 103 16.01 -13.04 -11.01
CA TYR A 103 15.56 -11.74 -11.48
C TYR A 103 15.00 -10.90 -10.32
N MET A 104 15.62 -9.74 -10.11
CA MET A 104 15.11 -8.71 -9.21
C MET A 104 14.38 -7.63 -10.00
N ASN A 105 13.10 -7.46 -9.71
CA ASN A 105 12.31 -6.37 -10.25
C ASN A 105 12.67 -5.04 -9.56
N PRO A 106 12.18 -3.89 -10.07
CA PRO A 106 12.44 -2.59 -9.46
C PRO A 106 12.09 -2.51 -7.96
N ILE A 107 11.02 -3.18 -7.52
CA ILE A 107 10.59 -3.17 -6.12
C ILE A 107 11.54 -4.00 -5.25
N ASP A 108 12.00 -5.15 -5.73
CA ASP A 108 13.02 -5.96 -5.05
C ASP A 108 14.26 -5.13 -4.74
N ARG A 109 14.78 -4.42 -5.75
CA ARG A 109 15.98 -3.58 -5.62
C ARG A 109 15.77 -2.41 -4.66
N LEU A 110 14.58 -1.82 -4.69
CA LEU A 110 14.19 -0.72 -3.82
C LEU A 110 14.14 -1.15 -2.35
N PHE A 111 13.57 -2.32 -2.06
CA PHE A 111 13.60 -2.89 -0.71
C PHE A 111 14.99 -3.38 -0.30
N GLU A 112 15.79 -3.92 -1.20
CA GLU A 112 17.18 -4.32 -0.92
C GLU A 112 18.04 -3.10 -0.54
N ALA A 113 17.89 -1.99 -1.28
CA ALA A 113 18.59 -0.74 -0.98
C ALA A 113 18.17 -0.16 0.38
N LEU A 114 16.86 -0.17 0.67
CA LEU A 114 16.35 0.28 1.97
C LEU A 114 16.83 -0.63 3.11
N GLU A 115 16.86 -1.94 2.91
CA GLU A 115 17.35 -2.90 3.89
C GLU A 115 18.84 -2.71 4.20
N LYS A 116 19.67 -2.46 3.18
CA LYS A 116 21.09 -2.15 3.38
C LYS A 116 21.29 -0.88 4.22
N LYS A 117 20.41 0.11 4.08
CA LYS A 117 20.44 1.37 4.84
C LYS A 117 19.89 1.19 6.25
N GLU A 118 18.74 0.53 6.39
CA GLU A 118 18.02 0.36 7.66
C GLU A 118 17.33 -1.02 7.74
N PRO A 119 18.04 -2.06 8.22
CA PRO A 119 17.52 -3.43 8.27
C PRO A 119 16.28 -3.59 9.16
N THR A 120 16.11 -2.70 10.15
CA THR A 120 15.01 -2.74 11.11
C THR A 120 13.77 -1.95 10.66
N HIS A 121 13.81 -1.33 9.47
CA HIS A 121 12.73 -0.49 8.95
C HIS A 121 11.41 -1.27 8.84
N PHE A 122 10.30 -0.62 9.19
CA PHE A 122 8.97 -1.26 9.21
C PHE A 122 8.63 -1.90 7.86
N ALA A 123 8.79 -1.16 6.77
CA ALA A 123 8.46 -1.64 5.42
C ALA A 123 9.31 -2.86 5.02
N VAL A 124 10.61 -2.86 5.35
CA VAL A 124 11.55 -3.97 5.06
C VAL A 124 11.10 -5.24 5.79
N LYS A 125 10.75 -5.13 7.08
CA LYS A 125 10.26 -6.28 7.85
C LYS A 125 9.00 -6.90 7.25
N GLN A 126 8.07 -6.10 6.73
CA GLN A 126 6.87 -6.63 6.08
C GLN A 126 7.19 -7.26 4.73
N TYR A 127 8.09 -6.64 3.96
CA TYR A 127 8.51 -7.16 2.67
C TYR A 127 9.22 -8.51 2.77
N ARG A 128 10.14 -8.68 3.74
CA ARG A 128 10.79 -9.97 4.01
C ARG A 128 9.78 -11.05 4.39
N LYS A 129 8.81 -10.72 5.24
CA LYS A 129 7.72 -11.65 5.60
C LYS A 129 6.89 -12.05 4.38
N TYR A 130 6.61 -11.11 3.48
CA TYR A 130 5.95 -11.40 2.21
C TYR A 130 6.78 -12.35 1.35
N LYS A 131 8.08 -12.06 1.14
CA LYS A 131 8.97 -12.91 0.34
C LYS A 131 9.11 -14.33 0.91
N LEU A 132 9.21 -14.47 2.24
CA LEU A 132 9.19 -15.77 2.93
C LEU A 132 7.86 -16.49 2.70
N ALA A 133 6.73 -15.81 2.87
CA ALA A 133 5.41 -16.40 2.65
C ALA A 133 5.20 -16.84 1.20
N ALA A 134 5.72 -16.08 0.24
CA ALA A 134 5.65 -16.39 -1.19
C ALA A 134 6.66 -17.47 -1.64
N GLY A 135 7.54 -17.96 -0.76
CA GLY A 135 8.54 -18.98 -1.08
C GLY A 135 9.71 -18.48 -1.93
N VAL A 136 10.00 -17.16 -1.90
CA VAL A 136 11.07 -16.53 -2.71
C VAL A 136 12.42 -16.52 -1.98
N ILE A 137 12.41 -16.58 -0.65
CA ILE A 137 13.62 -16.64 0.19
C ILE A 137 13.45 -17.73 1.25
N GLU A 138 14.53 -18.44 1.57
CA GLU A 138 14.62 -19.46 2.64
C GLU A 138 15.30 -18.90 3.91
#